data_AF-A0A7C3YJL8-F1
#
_entry.id   AF-A0A7C3YJL8-F1
#
_cell.length_a   1.000
_cell.length_b   1.000
_cell.length_c   1.000
_cell.angle_alpha   90.00
_cell.angle_beta   90.00
_cell.angle_gamma   90.00
#
_symmetry.space_group_name_H-M   'P 1'
#
loop_
_entity.id
_entity.type
_entity.pdbx_description
1 polymer ?
#
loop_
_entity_poly.entity_id
_entity_poly.type
_entity_poly.pdbx_seq_one_letter_code
_entity_poly.pdbx_strand_id
1 'polypeptide(L)' 'SEVDVPIVAVDTKSQAGYGDIVFTVSGGDASVVSEIEPMPVDVAIVGIVHSLSFNEKSKG' A
#
# COMPACT_ATOMS: atom_id res chain seq x y z
N SER A 1 -0.16 -7.71 -9.13
CA SER A 1 -0.99 -8.32 -8.07
C SER A 1 -2.16 -9.02 -8.74
N GLU A 2 -2.50 -10.21 -8.29
CA GLU A 2 -3.75 -10.84 -8.67
C GLU A 2 -4.88 -10.09 -7.96
N VAL A 3 -5.90 -9.66 -8.71
CA VAL A 3 -7.09 -9.06 -8.12
C VAL A 3 -7.88 -10.21 -7.47
N ASP A 4 -8.46 -9.98 -6.28
CA ASP A 4 -9.26 -10.93 -5.47
C ASP A 4 -8.52 -11.87 -4.49
N VAL A 5 -7.22 -11.70 -4.29
CA VAL A 5 -6.52 -12.36 -3.17
C VAL A 5 -6.35 -11.36 -2.02
N PRO A 6 -6.95 -11.59 -0.84
CA PRO A 6 -6.75 -10.71 0.31
C PRO A 6 -5.29 -10.81 0.78
N ILE A 7 -4.70 -9.66 1.09
CA ILE A 7 -3.34 -9.54 1.63
C ILE A 7 -3.40 -8.89 3.02
N VAL A 8 -2.47 -9.28 3.89
CA VAL A 8 -2.28 -8.64 5.19
C VAL A 8 -1.11 -7.66 5.06
N ALA A 9 -1.35 -6.39 5.37
CA ALA A 9 -0.33 -5.34 5.31
C ALA A 9 -0.24 -4.63 6.66
N VAL A 10 0.96 -4.25 7.08
CA VAL A 10 1.14 -3.45 8.30
C VAL A 10 0.76 -1.99 8.06
N ASP A 11 -0.03 -1.40 8.96
CA ASP A 11 -0.25 0.04 9.02
C ASP A 11 0.73 0.66 10.02
N THR A 12 1.86 1.15 9.51
CA THR A 12 2.90 1.73 10.36
C THR A 12 2.49 3.07 10.98
N LYS A 13 1.47 3.74 10.43
CA LYS A 13 1.03 5.06 10.88
C LYS A 13 -0.25 5.00 11.72
N SER A 14 -0.92 3.85 11.77
CA SER A 14 -2.23 3.69 12.43
C SER A 14 -3.25 4.71 11.93
N GLN A 15 -3.28 4.94 10.62
CA GLN A 15 -4.13 5.93 9.95
C GLN A 15 -5.18 5.31 9.03
N ALA A 16 -4.98 4.06 8.58
CA ALA A 16 -5.90 3.40 7.65
C ALA A 16 -7.14 2.86 8.38
N GLY A 17 -8.31 3.14 7.81
CA GLY A 17 -9.60 2.66 8.28
C GLY A 17 -10.28 1.70 7.30
N TYR A 18 -11.40 1.11 7.74
CA TYR A 18 -12.23 0.30 6.87
C TYR A 18 -12.83 1.15 5.74
N GLY A 19 -12.63 0.70 4.49
CA GLY A 19 -13.12 1.38 3.29
C GLY A 19 -12.12 2.35 2.67
N ASP A 20 -10.98 2.62 3.31
CA ASP A 20 -9.93 3.43 2.71
C ASP A 20 -9.28 2.69 1.53
N ILE A 21 -8.98 3.45 0.47
CA ILE A 21 -8.09 2.98 -0.59
C ILE A 21 -6.67 3.29 -0.14
N VAL A 22 -5.83 2.27 -0.09
CA VAL A 22 -4.44 2.38 0.40
C VAL A 22 -3.43 2.06 -0.70
N PHE A 23 -2.24 2.63 -0.57
CA PHE A 23 -1.08 2.27 -1.39
C PHE A 23 -0.13 1.42 -0.56
N THR A 24 0.23 0.25 -1.09
CA THR A 24 1.09 -0.73 -0.40
C THR A 24 2.40 -0.95 -1.14
N VAL A 25 3.46 -1.25 -0.38
CA VAL A 25 4.72 -1.82 -0.90
C VAL A 25 4.90 -3.25 -0.39
N SER A 26 5.76 -4.03 -1.03
CA SER A 26 6.01 -5.43 -0.67
C SER A 26 7.49 -5.81 -0.72
N GLY A 27 7.85 -6.95 -0.12
CA GLY A 27 9.21 -7.47 -0.11
C GLY A 27 10.18 -6.61 0.71
N GLY A 28 11.39 -6.42 0.19
CA GLY A 28 12.44 -5.65 0.88
C GLY A 28 12.05 -4.20 1.15
N ASP A 29 11.20 -3.59 0.32
CA ASP A 29 10.73 -2.23 0.56
C ASP A 29 9.83 -2.16 1.80
N ALA A 30 8.99 -3.18 2.01
CA ALA A 30 8.11 -3.24 3.17
C ALA A 30 8.89 -3.39 4.49
N SER A 31 10.07 -4.03 4.47
CA SER A 31 10.85 -4.22 5.69
C SER A 31 11.51 -2.94 6.21
N VAL A 32 11.54 -1.87 5.42
CA VAL A 32 12.23 -0.61 5.75
C VAL A 32 11.30 0.61 5.84
N VAL A 33 9.98 0.44 5.77
CA VAL A 33 9.03 1.58 5.79
C VAL A 33 8.87 2.27 7.15
N SER A 34 9.27 1.61 8.25
CA SER A 34 9.15 2.16 9.60
C SER A 34 10.25 3.18 9.86
N GLU A 35 9.87 4.32 10.44
CA GLU A 35 10.79 5.41 10.79
C GLU A 35 11.63 5.12 12.04
N ILE A 36 11.27 4.07 12.80
CA ILE A 36 11.94 3.71 14.06
C ILE A 36 13.03 2.67 13.80
N GLU A 37 12.64 1.55 13.21
CA GLU A 37 13.51 0.41 12.93
C GLU A 37 12.93 -0.46 11.81
N PRO A 38 13.76 -1.24 11.09
CA PRO A 38 13.27 -2.22 10.13
C PRO A 38 12.32 -3.22 10.78
N MET A 39 11.26 -3.58 10.05
CA MET A 39 10.22 -4.49 10.53
C MET A 39 10.26 -5.81 9.75
N PRO A 40 10.01 -6.96 10.39
CA PRO A 40 9.95 -8.26 9.71
C PRO A 40 8.60 -8.46 9.02
N VAL A 41 8.28 -7.61 8.05
CA VAL A 41 7.03 -7.62 7.28
C VAL A 41 7.32 -7.72 5.79
N ASP A 42 6.39 -8.32 5.05
CA ASP A 42 6.48 -8.53 3.61
C ASP A 42 5.54 -7.62 2.81
N VAL A 43 4.59 -6.95 3.48
CA VAL A 43 3.71 -5.92 2.91
C VAL A 43 3.45 -4.82 3.93
N ALA A 44 3.51 -3.56 3.50
CA ALA A 44 3.23 -2.40 4.34
C ALA A 44 2.41 -1.33 3.60
N ILE A 45 1.53 -0.64 4.34
CA ILE A 45 0.82 0.55 3.88
C ILE A 45 1.76 1.73 3.96
N VAL A 46 1.90 2.48 2.86
CA VAL A 46 2.76 3.69 2.81
C VAL A 46 1.96 4.97 2.55
N GLY A 47 0.68 4.87 2.21
CA GLY A 47 -0.18 6.03 2.04
C GLY A 47 -1.66 5.71 1.87
N ILE A 48 -2.49 6.71 2.15
CA ILE A 48 -3.94 6.69 1.91
C ILE A 48 -4.22 7.47 0.62
N VAL A 49 -4.95 6.84 -0.29
CA VAL A 49 -5.30 7.39 -1.59
C VAL A 49 -6.53 8.28 -1.45
N HIS A 50 -6.35 9.57 -1.74
CA HIS A 50 -7.44 10.56 -1.68
C HIS A 50 -8.22 10.67 -2.99
N SER A 51 -7.54 10.54 -4.13
CA SER A 51 -8.15 10.64 -5.45
C SER A 51 -7.34 9.85 -6.46
N LEU A 52 -8.04 9.18 -7.39
CA LEU A 52 -7.45 8.54 -8.56
C LEU A 52 -7.94 9.27 -9.81
N SER A 53 -7.01 9.66 -10.67
CA SER A 53 -7.30 10.31 -11.94
C SER A 53 -6.69 9.48 -13.05
N PHE A 54 -7.52 9.11 -14.03
CA PHE A 54 -7.09 8.37 -15.20
C PHE A 54 -7.21 9.26 -16.43
N ASN A 55 -6.18 9.26 -17.28
CA ASN A 55 -6.25 9.92 -18.58
C ASN A 55 -6.50 8.83 -19.63
N GLU A 56 -7.68 8.83 -20.24
CA GLU A 56 -8.01 7.91 -21.33
C GLU A 56 -7.27 8.33 -22.61
N LYS A 57 -5.97 7.99 -22.70
CA LYS A 57 -5.21 8.04 -23.95
C LYS A 57 -4.50 6.71 -24.20
N SER A 58 -5.26 5.73 -24.68
CA SER A 58 -4.71 4.52 -25.30
C SER A 58 -5.73 3.84 -26.22
N LYS A 59 -6.05 4.51 -27.33
CA LYS A 59 -6.33 3.84 -28.61
C LYS A 59 -5.66 4.63 -29.73
N GLY A 60 -4.42 4.25 -30.00
CA GLY A 60 -3.66 4.54 -31.21
C GLY A 60 -3.01 3.24 -31.66
#